data_AF-M6DJ90-F1
#
_entry.id   AF-M6DJ90-F1
#
_cell.length_a   1.000
_cell.length_b   1.000
_cell.length_c   1.000
_cell.angle_alpha   90.00
_cell.angle_beta   90.00
_cell.angle_gamma   90.00
#
_symmetry.space_group_name_H-M   'P 1'
#
loop_
_entity.id
_entity.type
_entity.pdbx_description
1 polymer ?
#
loop_
_entity_poly.entity_id
_entity_poly.type
_entity_poly.pdbx_seq_one_letter_code
_entity_poly.pdbx_strand_id
1 'polypeptide(L)'
;MSFSWISLFLLFYFSLLLQSCAIKSENSGDPNTKEYYENAIINCLISGCDKEIIITGGNNLPEGGSLLLSISLVHEPDSSSVTYNFSSSNPTIASVSPSALIFTPSDYNVPQTLTVTGLSDDSDSTDNSVVISILTPDSETIPYSILQKDNDKFLFATSASFAGNFGSGGFADFVCQNAADSLVGLPSGTYKTFAVAGTWRRAMPSKIDWVLKPNKEYIDFNSGAFTKAFDTDANALFVFGTGSGIVATGAGYWTGLQTDWTTGNVCQGWASNSGLEQGNFASSGDPNVGGISAGTPDFCNVAKSVVCVQQ
;
A
#
# COMPACT_ATOMS: atom_id res chain seq x y z
N MET A 1 -82.72 59.77 0.55
CA MET A 1 -82.10 59.69 1.89
C MET A 1 -81.74 58.23 2.12
N SER A 2 -80.56 57.76 1.69
CA SER A 2 -79.27 57.74 2.45
C SER A 2 -79.47 57.06 3.80
N PHE A 3 -78.89 55.89 4.10
CA PHE A 3 -77.50 55.45 4.22
C PHE A 3 -77.59 53.91 4.38
N SER A 4 -76.60 53.03 4.23
CA SER A 4 -75.15 53.00 4.05
C SER A 4 -74.89 51.51 3.75
N TRP A 5 -74.03 51.12 2.81
CA TRP A 5 -73.25 49.88 2.88
C TRP A 5 -71.93 50.13 2.17
N ILE A 6 -70.86 49.99 2.95
CA ILE A 6 -69.46 50.21 2.58
C ILE A 6 -69.01 49.04 1.72
N SER A 7 -68.60 49.32 0.48
CA SER A 7 -67.98 48.32 -0.41
C SER A 7 -66.53 48.12 -0.01
N LEU A 8 -66.18 46.86 0.26
CA LEU A 8 -64.88 46.40 0.75
C LEU A 8 -63.92 46.26 -0.45
N PHE A 9 -62.92 47.14 -0.56
CA PHE A 9 -61.78 46.93 -1.46
C PHE A 9 -60.77 46.01 -0.78
N LEU A 10 -60.62 44.77 -1.27
CA LEU A 10 -59.52 43.89 -0.89
C LEU A 10 -58.47 43.89 -2.01
N LEU A 11 -57.32 44.52 -1.76
CA LEU A 11 -56.08 44.27 -2.50
C LEU A 11 -55.53 42.91 -2.05
N PHE A 12 -55.53 41.92 -2.94
CA PHE A 12 -54.77 40.68 -2.74
C PHE A 12 -53.31 40.92 -3.14
N TYR A 13 -52.44 41.11 -2.16
CA TYR A 13 -51.00 40.93 -2.30
C TYR A 13 -50.71 39.44 -2.43
N PHE A 14 -50.15 39.01 -3.57
CA PHE A 14 -49.69 37.65 -3.78
C PHE A 14 -48.31 37.50 -3.11
N SER A 15 -48.27 37.01 -1.86
CA SER A 15 -47.00 36.58 -1.25
C SER A 15 -46.72 35.15 -1.69
N LEU A 16 -45.64 34.96 -2.46
CA LEU A 16 -45.05 33.64 -2.67
C LEU A 16 -44.44 33.19 -1.33
N LEU A 17 -45.20 32.38 -0.58
CA LEU A 17 -44.64 31.55 0.47
C LEU A 17 -43.89 30.40 -0.19
N LEU A 18 -42.57 30.51 -0.27
CA LEU A 18 -41.69 29.36 -0.39
C LEU A 18 -41.88 28.51 0.87
N GLN A 19 -42.75 27.50 0.79
CA GLN A 19 -42.73 26.42 1.76
C GLN A 19 -41.46 25.62 1.50
N SER A 20 -40.43 25.88 2.30
CA SER A 20 -39.34 24.94 2.51
C SER A 20 -39.94 23.63 3.02
N CYS A 21 -39.94 22.61 2.16
CA CYS A 21 -40.09 21.24 2.62
C CYS A 21 -38.80 20.89 3.38
N ALA A 22 -38.77 21.18 4.68
CA ALA A 22 -37.77 20.66 5.57
C ALA A 22 -38.03 19.17 5.75
N ILE A 23 -37.38 18.34 4.94
CA ILE A 23 -37.22 16.92 5.29
C ILE A 23 -36.19 16.88 6.41
N LYS A 24 -36.61 16.44 7.60
CA LYS A 24 -35.71 16.18 8.73
C LYS A 24 -34.67 15.16 8.28
N SER A 25 -33.41 15.59 8.23
CA SER A 25 -32.28 14.68 8.31
C SER A 25 -32.32 14.02 9.69
N GLU A 26 -32.74 12.76 9.75
CA GLU A 26 -32.35 11.90 10.87
C GLU A 26 -30.93 11.42 10.61
N ASN A 27 -29.97 12.35 10.69
CA ASN A 27 -28.57 12.04 10.97
C ASN A 27 -27.92 13.31 11.54
N SER A 28 -28.16 13.47 12.85
CA SER A 28 -27.36 14.31 13.74
C SER A 28 -25.89 13.93 13.54
N GLY A 29 -25.10 14.85 13.01
CA GLY A 29 -23.66 14.69 12.77
C GLY A 29 -22.86 14.49 14.05
N ASP A 30 -22.81 13.26 14.55
CA ASP A 30 -21.83 12.80 15.52
C ASP A 30 -20.58 12.27 14.77
N PRO A 31 -19.40 12.88 14.94
CA PRO A 31 -18.17 12.49 14.26
C PRO A 31 -17.54 11.18 14.76
N ASN A 32 -18.17 10.43 15.67
CA ASN A 32 -17.59 9.22 16.28
C ASN A 32 -18.05 7.87 15.70
N THR A 33 -18.92 7.82 14.70
CA THR A 33 -19.36 6.55 14.09
C THR A 33 -18.57 6.21 12.83
N LYS A 34 -17.76 5.14 12.93
CA LYS A 34 -16.84 4.57 11.92
C LYS A 34 -17.55 3.82 10.78
N GLU A 35 -18.58 4.39 10.16
CA GLU A 35 -19.36 3.69 9.11
C GLU A 35 -19.70 4.57 7.90
N TYR A 36 -18.89 5.60 7.65
CA TYR A 36 -18.96 6.40 6.44
C TYR A 36 -17.92 5.88 5.44
N TYR A 37 -18.36 5.57 4.21
CA TYR A 37 -17.60 5.39 2.96
C TYR A 37 -17.79 4.08 2.17
N GLU A 38 -18.61 3.10 2.59
CA GLU A 38 -18.77 1.89 1.75
C GLU A 38 -19.80 2.01 0.62
N ASN A 39 -20.74 2.96 0.63
CA ASN A 39 -21.70 3.15 -0.46
C ASN A 39 -21.95 4.64 -0.69
N ALA A 40 -21.08 5.30 -1.46
CA ALA A 40 -21.31 6.67 -1.89
C ALA A 40 -22.43 6.68 -2.94
N ILE A 41 -23.69 6.71 -2.48
CA ILE A 41 -24.79 7.28 -3.26
C ILE A 41 -24.59 8.80 -3.19
N ILE A 42 -23.90 9.33 -4.20
CA ILE A 42 -23.61 10.76 -4.32
C ILE A 42 -24.90 11.46 -4.79
N ASN A 43 -25.61 12.08 -3.85
CA ASN A 43 -26.89 12.75 -4.10
C ASN A 43 -26.74 14.12 -4.79
N CYS A 44 -27.25 14.13 -6.03
CA CYS A 44 -27.82 15.19 -6.88
C CYS A 44 -27.95 16.64 -6.36
N LEU A 45 -27.35 17.58 -7.08
CA LEU A 45 -27.72 19.00 -7.23
C LEU A 45 -26.92 19.54 -8.44
N ILE A 46 -27.42 19.65 -9.68
CA ILE A 46 -28.45 20.56 -10.20
C ILE A 46 -28.70 20.16 -11.70
N SER A 47 -29.95 20.22 -12.17
CA SER A 47 -30.47 19.99 -13.53
C SER A 47 -30.39 18.57 -14.14
N GLY A 48 -31.47 17.80 -13.98
CA GLY A 48 -31.72 16.51 -14.63
C GLY A 48 -31.49 15.33 -13.68
N CYS A 49 -32.55 14.67 -13.21
CA CYS A 49 -32.45 13.55 -12.26
C CYS A 49 -32.08 12.21 -12.95
N ASP A 50 -31.45 12.24 -14.12
CA ASP A 50 -31.43 11.08 -15.02
C ASP A 50 -30.05 10.41 -15.16
N LYS A 51 -29.06 10.73 -14.31
CA LYS A 51 -27.70 10.19 -14.46
C LYS A 51 -26.97 9.95 -13.14
N GLU A 52 -27.53 9.08 -12.32
CA GLU A 52 -26.82 8.52 -11.17
C GLU A 52 -25.85 7.43 -11.65
N ILE A 53 -24.55 7.70 -11.53
CA ILE A 53 -23.46 6.76 -11.84
C ILE A 53 -23.24 5.83 -10.65
N ILE A 54 -23.19 4.53 -10.90
CA ILE A 54 -22.84 3.50 -9.92
C ILE A 54 -21.37 3.14 -10.11
N ILE A 55 -20.60 3.19 -9.03
CA ILE A 55 -19.19 2.79 -9.00
C ILE A 55 -19.01 1.76 -7.88
N THR A 56 -18.56 0.56 -8.24
CA THR A 56 -18.24 -0.52 -7.28
C THR A 56 -16.82 -1.01 -7.51
N GLY A 57 -16.20 -1.60 -6.48
CA GLY A 57 -14.79 -2.04 -6.52
C GLY A 57 -13.95 -1.51 -5.36
N GLY A 58 -14.46 -0.50 -4.64
CA GLY A 58 -13.75 0.13 -3.51
C GLY A 58 -12.69 1.11 -3.97
N ASN A 59 -11.90 1.61 -3.03
CA ASN A 59 -10.94 2.70 -3.26
C ASN A 59 -9.50 2.38 -2.86
N ASN A 60 -9.21 1.11 -2.52
CA ASN A 60 -7.86 0.70 -2.15
C ASN A 60 -7.11 0.20 -3.39
N LEU A 61 -6.05 0.90 -3.77
CA LEU A 61 -5.18 0.53 -4.88
C LEU A 61 -3.89 -0.04 -4.31
N PRO A 62 -3.54 -1.31 -4.56
CA PRO A 62 -2.20 -1.77 -4.22
C PRO A 62 -1.17 -1.04 -5.06
N GLU A 63 -0.12 -0.54 -4.42
CA GLU A 63 1.07 -0.04 -5.11
C GLU A 63 1.67 -1.12 -6.04
N GLY A 64 2.08 -0.74 -7.25
CA GLY A 64 2.46 -1.70 -8.32
C GLY A 64 1.35 -2.65 -8.80
N GLY A 65 0.12 -2.52 -8.28
CA GLY A 65 -1.02 -3.40 -8.57
C GLY A 65 -2.14 -2.70 -9.36
N SER A 66 -3.34 -3.28 -9.29
CA SER A 66 -4.51 -2.75 -10.00
C SER A 66 -5.77 -2.83 -9.16
N LEU A 67 -6.61 -1.79 -9.27
CA LEU A 67 -7.97 -1.72 -8.76
C LEU A 67 -8.95 -1.76 -9.94
N LEU A 68 -9.90 -2.69 -9.89
CA LEU A 68 -10.95 -2.82 -10.89
C LEU A 68 -12.23 -2.16 -10.40
N LEU A 69 -12.64 -1.09 -11.07
CA LEU A 69 -13.91 -0.41 -10.81
C LEU A 69 -14.95 -0.87 -11.85
N SER A 70 -16.14 -1.23 -11.37
CA SER A 70 -17.29 -1.53 -12.23
C SER A 70 -18.23 -0.33 -12.24
N ILE A 71 -18.46 0.22 -13.44
CA ILE A 71 -19.19 1.46 -13.67
C ILE A 71 -20.47 1.15 -14.44
N SER A 72 -21.61 1.64 -13.97
CA SER A 72 -22.89 1.59 -14.69
C SER A 72 -23.74 2.81 -14.36
N LEU A 73 -24.87 2.99 -15.04
CA LEU A 73 -25.83 4.06 -14.78
C LEU A 73 -27.11 3.46 -14.17
N VAL A 74 -27.78 4.21 -13.29
CA VAL A 74 -29.09 3.84 -12.74
C VAL A 74 -30.20 4.02 -13.78
N HIS A 75 -30.07 5.05 -14.62
CA HIS A 75 -31.09 5.45 -15.59
C HIS A 75 -30.56 5.38 -17.03
N GLU A 76 -31.47 5.04 -17.95
CA GLU A 76 -31.22 4.97 -19.39
C GLU A 76 -31.02 6.39 -19.96
N PRO A 77 -30.00 6.62 -20.81
CA PRO A 77 -29.87 7.88 -21.55
C PRO A 77 -31.06 8.14 -22.49
N ASP A 78 -31.58 9.38 -22.51
CA ASP A 78 -32.85 9.72 -23.20
C ASP A 78 -32.92 9.44 -24.70
N SER A 79 -31.81 9.53 -25.44
CA SER A 79 -31.85 9.40 -26.90
C SER A 79 -30.52 9.06 -27.59
N SER A 80 -29.39 9.27 -26.94
CA SER A 80 -28.07 9.00 -27.51
C SER A 80 -27.10 8.49 -26.46
N SER A 81 -25.99 7.93 -26.93
CA SER A 81 -24.92 7.49 -26.04
C SER A 81 -24.32 8.67 -25.27
N VAL A 82 -24.06 8.46 -23.99
CA VAL A 82 -23.36 9.41 -23.12
C VAL A 82 -21.93 8.94 -22.87
N THR A 83 -21.00 9.89 -22.82
CA THR A 83 -19.58 9.60 -22.60
C THR A 83 -19.14 10.16 -21.25
N TYR A 84 -18.52 9.30 -20.44
CA TYR A 84 -17.84 9.67 -19.22
C TYR A 84 -16.33 9.58 -19.44
N ASN A 85 -15.58 10.64 -19.16
CA ASN A 85 -14.13 10.65 -19.31
C ASN A 85 -13.46 10.56 -17.94
N PHE A 86 -12.38 9.80 -17.87
CA PHE A 86 -11.63 9.51 -16.64
C PHE A 86 -10.21 10.04 -16.77
N SER A 87 -9.74 10.70 -15.72
CA SER A 87 -8.35 11.16 -15.63
C SER A 87 -7.84 11.06 -14.21
N SER A 88 -6.56 10.81 -14.04
CA SER A 88 -5.91 10.78 -12.73
C SER A 88 -5.34 12.15 -12.39
N SER A 89 -5.50 12.57 -11.13
CA SER A 89 -4.85 13.77 -10.60
C SER A 89 -3.33 13.64 -10.54
N ASN A 90 -2.81 12.41 -10.47
CA ASN A 90 -1.38 12.13 -10.50
C ASN A 90 -1.07 10.82 -11.26
N PRO A 91 -0.85 10.90 -12.58
CA PRO A 91 -0.52 9.74 -13.42
C PRO A 91 0.82 9.05 -13.09
N THR A 92 1.71 9.66 -12.31
CA THR A 92 2.97 9.02 -11.89
C THR A 92 2.77 8.07 -10.70
N ILE A 93 1.62 8.16 -10.02
CA ILE A 93 1.24 7.31 -8.89
C ILE A 93 0.18 6.29 -9.34
N ALA A 94 -0.88 6.77 -10.01
CA ALA A 94 -1.91 5.89 -10.54
C ALA A 94 -2.40 6.35 -11.90
N SER A 95 -2.51 5.41 -12.84
CA SER A 95 -3.05 5.63 -14.18
C SER A 95 -4.41 4.95 -14.34
N VAL A 96 -5.22 5.41 -15.28
CA VAL A 96 -6.57 4.89 -15.52
C VAL A 96 -6.74 4.46 -16.97
N SER A 97 -7.40 3.33 -17.20
CA SER A 97 -7.72 2.81 -18.54
C SER A 97 -9.02 1.99 -18.53
N PRO A 98 -9.92 2.19 -19.51
CA PRO A 98 -9.84 3.20 -20.58
C PRO A 98 -10.03 4.63 -20.04
N SER A 99 -9.62 5.64 -20.81
CA SER A 99 -9.82 7.05 -20.44
C SER A 99 -11.25 7.54 -20.64
N ALA A 100 -12.12 6.72 -21.25
CA ALA A 100 -13.53 7.02 -21.42
C ALA A 100 -14.37 5.74 -21.44
N LEU A 101 -15.58 5.81 -20.90
CA LEU A 101 -16.63 4.80 -21.03
C LEU A 101 -17.84 5.44 -21.72
N ILE A 102 -18.47 4.68 -22.59
CA ILE A 102 -19.63 5.12 -23.37
C ILE A 102 -20.81 4.23 -22.98
N PHE A 103 -21.89 4.85 -22.52
CA PHE A 103 -23.13 4.17 -22.19
C PHE A 103 -24.21 4.55 -23.19
N THR A 104 -24.85 3.55 -23.76
CA THR A 104 -25.97 3.63 -24.68
C THR A 104 -27.28 3.34 -23.93
N PRO A 105 -28.44 3.67 -24.53
CA PRO A 105 -29.73 3.24 -23.99
C PRO A 105 -29.86 1.72 -23.80
N SER A 106 -29.10 0.91 -24.54
CA SER A 106 -29.15 -0.56 -24.45
C SER A 106 -28.20 -1.20 -23.44
N ASP A 107 -27.20 -0.48 -22.94
CA ASP A 107 -26.15 -1.05 -22.06
C ASP A 107 -25.82 -0.18 -20.83
N TYR A 108 -26.61 0.87 -20.58
CA TYR A 108 -26.41 1.79 -19.45
C TYR A 108 -26.30 1.08 -18.09
N ASN A 109 -27.09 0.02 -17.89
CA ASN A 109 -27.14 -0.76 -16.66
C ASN A 109 -26.20 -1.98 -16.67
N VAL A 110 -25.44 -2.18 -17.75
CA VAL A 110 -24.45 -3.25 -17.85
C VAL A 110 -23.12 -2.71 -17.30
N PRO A 111 -22.57 -3.29 -16.22
CA PRO A 111 -21.31 -2.80 -15.66
C PRO A 111 -20.16 -2.89 -16.67
N GLN A 112 -19.53 -1.75 -16.93
CA GLN A 112 -18.31 -1.63 -17.72
C GLN A 112 -17.11 -1.47 -16.78
N THR A 113 -15.98 -2.09 -17.13
CA THR A 113 -14.79 -2.09 -16.26
C THR A 113 -13.88 -0.90 -16.56
N LEU A 114 -13.52 -0.17 -15.51
CA LEU A 114 -12.45 0.80 -15.48
C LEU A 114 -11.29 0.24 -14.63
N THR A 115 -10.10 0.15 -15.20
CA THR A 115 -8.91 -0.30 -14.49
C THR A 115 -8.09 0.89 -14.03
N VAL A 116 -7.84 0.97 -12.73
CA VAL A 116 -6.86 1.89 -12.15
C VAL A 116 -5.60 1.09 -11.85
N THR A 117 -4.46 1.48 -12.43
CA THR A 117 -3.18 0.80 -12.23
C THR A 117 -2.29 1.67 -11.35
N GLY A 118 -1.86 1.12 -10.23
CA GLY A 118 -0.87 1.73 -9.34
C GLY A 118 0.52 1.50 -9.91
N LEU A 119 1.28 2.57 -10.03
CA LEU A 119 2.71 2.48 -10.26
C LEU A 119 3.40 2.31 -8.91
N SER A 120 4.58 1.68 -8.90
CA SER A 120 5.42 1.69 -7.72
C SER A 120 5.85 3.12 -7.41
N ASP A 121 5.72 3.53 -6.16
CA ASP A 121 6.03 4.88 -5.71
C ASP A 121 7.44 4.95 -5.09
N ASP A 122 7.67 5.89 -4.18
CA ASP A 122 9.00 6.18 -3.61
C ASP A 122 9.34 5.22 -2.46
N SER A 123 10.58 5.25 -1.99
CA SER A 123 11.07 4.35 -0.95
C SER A 123 10.60 4.76 0.46
N ASP A 124 9.34 5.12 0.64
CA ASP A 124 8.79 5.55 1.93
C ASP A 124 7.83 4.53 2.56
N SER A 125 6.97 4.94 3.50
CA SER A 125 6.04 4.04 4.21
C SER A 125 4.61 4.58 4.23
N THR A 126 4.32 5.51 3.33
CA THR A 126 3.15 6.37 3.38
C THR A 126 2.20 6.04 2.24
N ASP A 127 0.92 5.86 2.59
CA ASP A 127 -0.11 5.68 1.59
C ASP A 127 -0.25 6.95 0.75
N ASN A 128 -0.36 6.79 -0.56
CA ASN A 128 -0.57 7.87 -1.50
C ASN A 128 -2.06 8.12 -1.78
N SER A 129 -2.47 9.39 -1.81
CA SER A 129 -3.85 9.77 -2.14
C SER A 129 -3.93 10.29 -3.57
N VAL A 130 -4.77 9.66 -4.39
CA VAL A 130 -5.02 10.04 -5.79
C VAL A 130 -6.51 10.27 -5.99
N VAL A 131 -6.87 11.25 -6.82
CA VAL A 131 -8.25 11.47 -7.24
C VAL A 131 -8.40 11.08 -8.70
N ILE A 132 -9.36 10.21 -9.01
CA ILE A 132 -9.83 10.01 -10.37
C ILE A 132 -10.95 11.00 -10.64
N SER A 133 -10.72 11.91 -11.57
CA SER A 133 -11.71 12.88 -12.04
C SER A 133 -12.57 12.24 -13.11
N ILE A 134 -13.88 12.21 -12.86
CA ILE A 134 -14.89 11.68 -13.78
C ILE A 134 -15.64 12.87 -14.38
N LEU A 135 -15.34 13.20 -15.64
CA LEU A 135 -16.04 14.24 -16.38
C LEU A 135 -17.32 13.66 -16.97
N THR A 136 -18.45 14.16 -16.50
CA THR A 136 -19.79 13.78 -16.99
C THR A 136 -20.08 14.45 -18.34
N PRO A 137 -21.09 13.95 -19.09
CA PRO A 137 -21.53 14.57 -20.34
C PRO A 137 -21.96 16.03 -20.18
N ASP A 138 -22.44 16.40 -19.00
CA ASP A 138 -22.96 17.74 -18.69
C ASP A 138 -21.84 18.67 -18.17
N SER A 139 -20.58 18.27 -18.36
CA SER A 139 -19.37 18.99 -17.96
C SER A 139 -19.20 19.19 -16.44
N GLU A 140 -19.86 18.36 -15.64
CA GLU A 140 -19.60 18.24 -14.21
C GLU A 140 -18.42 17.30 -13.97
N THR A 141 -17.64 17.56 -12.93
CA THR A 141 -16.54 16.65 -12.53
C THR A 141 -16.85 16.04 -11.18
N ILE A 142 -16.96 14.71 -11.15
CA ILE A 142 -17.12 13.94 -9.92
C ILE A 142 -15.72 13.45 -9.48
N PRO A 143 -15.24 13.83 -8.28
CA PRO A 143 -14.00 13.31 -7.74
C PRO A 143 -14.22 11.92 -7.12
N TYR A 144 -13.40 10.95 -7.50
CA TYR A 144 -13.35 9.63 -6.88
C TYR A 144 -11.99 9.42 -6.20
N SER A 145 -11.96 9.50 -4.87
CA SER A 145 -10.74 9.36 -4.09
C SER A 145 -10.29 7.90 -4.01
N ILE A 146 -9.02 7.66 -4.34
CA ILE A 146 -8.32 6.38 -4.25
C ILE A 146 -7.18 6.54 -3.26
N LEU A 147 -7.04 5.54 -2.39
CA LEU A 147 -5.91 5.39 -1.49
C LEU A 147 -5.01 4.28 -2.04
N GLN A 148 -3.86 4.67 -2.58
CA GLN A 148 -2.81 3.72 -2.91
C GLN A 148 -2.14 3.28 -1.63
N LYS A 149 -2.19 1.97 -1.38
CA LYS A 149 -1.61 1.35 -0.20
C LYS A 149 -0.16 1.04 -0.45
N ASP A 150 0.70 1.69 0.34
CA ASP A 150 2.11 1.33 0.42
C ASP A 150 2.22 -0.16 0.76
N ASN A 151 3.11 -0.84 0.05
CA ASN A 151 3.25 -2.27 0.13
C ASN A 151 4.66 -2.71 0.49
N ASP A 152 5.57 -1.75 0.68
CA ASP A 152 6.97 -1.96 0.98
C ASP A 152 7.21 -2.73 2.28
N LYS A 153 8.37 -3.37 2.32
CA LYS A 153 8.85 -4.05 3.52
C LYS A 153 10.17 -3.46 3.97
N PHE A 154 10.25 -3.16 5.25
CA PHE A 154 11.45 -2.54 5.80
C PHE A 154 12.42 -3.61 6.29
N LEU A 155 13.69 -3.38 6.06
CA LEU A 155 14.77 -4.11 6.68
C LEU A 155 15.86 -3.15 7.15
N PHE A 156 16.73 -3.62 8.04
CA PHE A 156 17.92 -2.88 8.44
C PHE A 156 18.97 -3.85 8.97
N ALA A 157 20.23 -3.46 8.92
CA ALA A 157 21.29 -4.15 9.67
C ALA A 157 21.48 -3.50 11.05
N THR A 158 21.67 -4.32 12.08
CA THR A 158 21.98 -3.82 13.43
C THR A 158 23.29 -3.03 13.43
N SER A 159 23.31 -1.90 14.14
CA SER A 159 24.54 -1.15 14.43
C SER A 159 25.46 -1.91 15.39
N ALA A 160 24.88 -2.66 16.33
CA ALA A 160 25.60 -3.65 17.14
C ALA A 160 26.05 -4.83 16.28
N SER A 161 27.21 -5.39 16.60
CA SER A 161 27.77 -6.57 15.93
C SER A 161 27.84 -7.75 16.90
N PHE A 162 27.64 -8.95 16.37
CA PHE A 162 27.50 -10.19 17.13
C PHE A 162 28.45 -11.26 16.58
N ALA A 163 29.06 -12.03 17.48
CA ALA A 163 29.68 -13.29 17.13
C ALA A 163 28.61 -14.33 16.71
N GLY A 164 29.03 -15.45 16.14
CA GLY A 164 28.16 -16.47 15.55
C GLY A 164 27.22 -17.21 16.52
N ASN A 165 27.17 -16.86 17.80
CA ASN A 165 26.32 -17.49 18.82
C ASN A 165 25.03 -16.72 19.11
N PHE A 166 24.48 -15.99 18.14
CA PHE A 166 23.30 -15.13 18.30
C PHE A 166 21.94 -15.83 18.09
N GLY A 167 21.90 -17.12 17.71
CA GLY A 167 20.65 -17.82 17.37
C GLY A 167 20.09 -18.75 18.45
N SER A 168 20.82 -18.98 19.54
CA SER A 168 20.38 -19.89 20.62
C SER A 168 19.05 -19.46 21.23
N GLY A 169 18.03 -20.33 21.18
CA GLY A 169 16.77 -20.17 21.92
C GLY A 169 15.80 -19.10 21.39
N GLY A 170 15.88 -18.72 20.11
CA GLY A 170 15.05 -17.64 19.54
C GLY A 170 15.60 -16.24 19.79
N PHE A 171 16.83 -16.14 20.31
CA PHE A 171 17.51 -14.87 20.57
C PHE A 171 17.70 -14.01 19.31
N ALA A 172 17.84 -14.63 18.13
CA ALA A 172 18.02 -13.90 16.87
C ALA A 172 16.86 -12.92 16.60
N ASP A 173 15.61 -13.41 16.61
CA ASP A 173 14.45 -12.56 16.36
C ASP A 173 14.25 -11.54 17.49
N PHE A 174 14.59 -11.90 18.74
CA PHE A 174 14.57 -10.97 19.86
C PHE A 174 15.55 -9.79 19.67
N VAL A 175 16.77 -10.05 19.19
CA VAL A 175 17.74 -9.00 18.83
C VAL A 175 17.12 -8.06 17.80
N CYS A 176 16.45 -8.60 16.79
CA CYS A 176 15.82 -7.79 15.76
C CYS A 176 14.65 -6.96 16.25
N GLN A 177 13.75 -7.54 17.04
CA GLN A 177 12.65 -6.79 17.60
C GLN A 177 13.14 -5.68 18.54
N ASN A 178 14.09 -6.00 19.43
CA ASN A 178 14.62 -5.02 20.37
C ASN A 178 15.36 -3.88 19.67
N ALA A 179 16.12 -4.18 18.60
CA ALA A 179 16.76 -3.16 17.80
C ALA A 179 15.72 -2.28 17.08
N ALA A 180 14.69 -2.88 16.48
CA ALA A 180 13.62 -2.14 15.79
C ALA A 180 12.88 -1.18 16.74
N ASP A 181 12.53 -1.64 17.94
CA ASP A 181 11.82 -0.84 18.95
C ASP A 181 12.63 0.40 19.40
N SER A 182 13.95 0.39 19.20
CA SER A 182 14.85 1.51 19.54
C SER A 182 15.08 2.51 18.40
N LEU A 183 14.68 2.17 17.16
CA LEU A 183 14.93 2.98 15.98
C LEU A 183 13.80 3.99 15.74
N VAL A 184 14.12 5.27 15.88
CA VAL A 184 13.19 6.36 15.57
C VAL A 184 13.03 6.48 14.05
N GLY A 185 11.78 6.48 13.59
CA GLY A 185 11.43 6.64 12.17
C GLY A 185 11.29 5.32 11.42
N LEU A 186 11.77 4.20 11.96
CA LEU A 186 11.50 2.89 11.38
C LEU A 186 10.01 2.55 11.53
N PRO A 187 9.32 2.07 10.47
CA PRO A 187 7.92 1.67 10.57
C PRO A 187 7.70 0.57 11.62
N SER A 188 6.65 0.75 12.43
CA SER A 188 6.30 -0.23 13.47
C SER A 188 5.97 -1.59 12.87
N GLY A 189 6.26 -2.66 13.61
CA GLY A 189 5.93 -4.01 13.17
C GLY A 189 6.72 -5.08 13.90
N THR A 190 6.53 -6.32 13.48
CA THR A 190 7.36 -7.44 13.93
C THR A 190 8.57 -7.59 13.02
N TYR A 191 9.75 -7.69 13.62
CA TYR A 191 11.01 -7.86 12.88
C TYR A 191 11.66 -9.20 13.23
N LYS A 192 12.07 -9.94 12.20
CA LYS A 192 12.77 -11.23 12.32
C LYS A 192 14.12 -11.19 11.65
N THR A 193 15.03 -12.05 12.10
CA THR A 193 16.39 -12.10 11.57
C THR A 193 16.48 -12.73 10.17
N PHE A 194 17.18 -12.07 9.26
CA PHE A 194 17.60 -12.63 7.98
C PHE A 194 18.86 -13.48 8.13
N ALA A 195 18.72 -14.65 8.73
CA ALA A 195 19.77 -15.67 8.76
C ALA A 195 19.15 -17.07 8.72
N VAL A 196 19.75 -17.98 7.95
CA VAL A 196 19.33 -19.39 7.90
C VAL A 196 20.15 -20.22 8.88
N ALA A 197 19.52 -21.25 9.43
CA ALA A 197 20.18 -22.28 10.24
C ALA A 197 19.87 -23.70 9.74
N GLY A 198 19.04 -23.82 8.69
CA GLY A 198 18.60 -25.08 8.11
C GLY A 198 17.48 -25.77 8.89
N THR A 199 17.45 -25.64 10.22
CA THR A 199 16.47 -26.29 11.12
C THR A 199 15.31 -25.38 11.52
N TRP A 200 15.57 -24.12 11.86
CA TRP A 200 14.54 -23.16 12.29
C TRP A 200 14.29 -22.03 11.30
N ARG A 201 15.20 -21.78 10.35
CA ARG A 201 15.01 -20.86 9.22
C ARG A 201 15.74 -21.33 7.99
N ARG A 202 15.07 -21.34 6.84
CA ARG A 202 15.60 -21.84 5.56
C ARG A 202 14.86 -21.24 4.37
N ALA A 203 15.59 -20.93 3.29
CA ALA A 203 15.04 -20.51 2.00
C ALA A 203 14.82 -21.68 1.03
N MET A 204 15.89 -22.45 0.79
CA MET A 204 15.92 -23.58 -0.15
C MET A 204 16.38 -24.88 0.52
N PRO A 205 15.96 -26.07 0.02
CA PRO A 205 15.06 -26.30 -1.12
C PRO A 205 13.58 -26.08 -0.77
N SER A 206 13.26 -26.00 0.51
CA SER A 206 11.93 -25.65 1.00
C SER A 206 12.03 -24.65 2.14
N LYS A 207 11.10 -23.71 2.14
CA LYS A 207 11.03 -22.64 3.13
C LYS A 207 10.66 -23.18 4.50
N ILE A 208 11.41 -22.76 5.52
CA ILE A 208 11.07 -22.93 6.94
C ILE A 208 11.19 -21.55 7.57
N ASP A 209 10.11 -21.07 8.18
CA ASP A 209 10.02 -19.74 8.82
C ASP A 209 10.75 -18.64 8.03
N TRP A 210 10.52 -18.61 6.71
CA TRP A 210 11.20 -17.70 5.80
C TRP A 210 10.68 -16.27 5.98
N VAL A 211 11.61 -15.30 5.99
CA VAL A 211 11.32 -13.93 6.43
C VAL A 211 11.03 -12.96 5.28
N LEU A 212 11.38 -13.32 4.04
CA LEU A 212 11.03 -12.51 2.87
C LEU A 212 9.66 -12.91 2.33
N LYS A 213 8.92 -11.94 1.80
CA LYS A 213 7.64 -12.12 1.11
C LYS A 213 7.84 -12.03 -0.41
N PRO A 214 6.97 -12.67 -1.22
CA PRO A 214 7.10 -12.61 -2.67
C PRO A 214 6.63 -11.28 -3.24
N ASN A 215 7.26 -10.82 -4.32
CA ASN A 215 6.89 -9.62 -5.07
C ASN A 215 6.78 -8.36 -4.19
N LYS A 216 7.79 -8.15 -3.34
CA LYS A 216 7.94 -6.98 -2.47
C LYS A 216 9.19 -6.20 -2.78
N GLU A 217 9.09 -4.89 -2.74
CA GLU A 217 10.23 -4.01 -2.61
C GLU A 217 10.64 -3.95 -1.12
N TYR A 218 11.94 -4.13 -0.88
CA TYR A 218 12.54 -4.10 0.45
C TYR A 218 13.39 -2.84 0.59
N ILE A 219 13.05 -2.03 1.60
CA ILE A 219 13.70 -0.76 1.88
C ILE A 219 14.68 -0.92 3.05
N ASP A 220 15.95 -0.58 2.82
CA ASP A 220 16.96 -0.49 3.87
C ASP A 220 16.79 0.81 4.65
N PHE A 221 16.58 0.68 5.95
CA PHE A 221 16.59 1.79 6.89
C PHE A 221 17.96 1.90 7.55
N ASN A 222 18.75 2.88 7.12
CA ASN A 222 20.06 3.14 7.67
C ASN A 222 20.14 4.55 8.24
N SER A 223 20.14 4.66 9.56
CA SER A 223 20.38 5.92 10.26
C SER A 223 19.44 7.06 9.84
N GLY A 224 18.16 6.74 9.58
CA GLY A 224 17.13 7.71 9.17
C GLY A 224 16.98 7.90 7.66
N ALA A 225 17.82 7.27 6.84
CA ALA A 225 17.66 7.22 5.40
C ALA A 225 16.94 5.92 4.99
N PHE A 226 15.97 6.05 4.10
CA PHE A 226 15.32 4.94 3.42
C PHE A 226 15.90 4.81 2.02
N THR A 227 16.33 3.62 1.64
CA THR A 227 16.88 3.36 0.31
C THR A 227 16.49 1.96 -0.11
N LYS A 228 15.99 1.81 -1.35
CA LYS A 228 15.71 0.49 -1.92
C LYS A 228 16.93 -0.44 -1.82
N ALA A 229 16.76 -1.55 -1.11
CA ALA A 229 17.77 -2.58 -0.95
C ALA A 229 17.68 -3.59 -2.09
N PHE A 230 16.50 -4.22 -2.23
CA PHE A 230 16.22 -5.28 -3.18
C PHE A 230 14.72 -5.35 -3.50
N ASP A 231 14.40 -5.83 -4.69
CA ASP A 231 13.09 -6.43 -4.97
C ASP A 231 13.14 -7.90 -4.62
N THR A 232 11.98 -8.51 -4.43
CA THR A 232 11.85 -9.97 -4.31
C THR A 232 11.02 -10.55 -5.44
N ASP A 233 11.43 -11.73 -5.91
CA ASP A 233 10.70 -12.46 -6.94
C ASP A 233 9.44 -13.17 -6.37
N ALA A 234 8.72 -13.88 -7.23
CA ALA A 234 7.57 -14.69 -6.82
C ALA A 234 7.92 -15.83 -5.84
N ASN A 235 9.21 -16.18 -5.73
CA ASN A 235 9.73 -17.13 -4.75
C ASN A 235 10.18 -16.46 -3.45
N ALA A 236 9.94 -15.16 -3.26
CA ALA A 236 10.38 -14.40 -2.10
C ALA A 236 11.90 -14.44 -1.91
N LEU A 237 12.66 -14.38 -3.00
CA LEU A 237 14.12 -14.26 -3.00
C LEU A 237 14.51 -12.93 -3.61
N PHE A 238 15.62 -12.33 -3.14
CA PHE A 238 16.10 -11.08 -3.71
C PHE A 238 16.38 -11.20 -5.21
N VAL A 239 15.91 -10.23 -5.97
CA VAL A 239 16.27 -10.00 -7.35
C VAL A 239 17.53 -9.13 -7.34
N PHE A 240 18.65 -9.72 -7.74
CA PHE A 240 19.93 -9.01 -7.74
C PHE A 240 19.94 -7.85 -8.75
N GLY A 241 20.55 -6.75 -8.35
CA GLY A 241 20.74 -5.54 -9.17
C GLY A 241 19.60 -4.51 -9.12
N THR A 242 18.53 -4.74 -8.35
CA THR A 242 17.37 -3.83 -8.33
C THR A 242 17.45 -2.70 -7.30
N GLY A 243 18.45 -2.70 -6.42
CA GLY A 243 18.63 -1.68 -5.38
C GLY A 243 20.10 -1.47 -5.03
N SER A 244 20.36 -0.97 -3.82
CA SER A 244 21.72 -0.70 -3.31
C SER A 244 22.25 -1.78 -2.37
N GLY A 245 21.48 -2.83 -2.10
CA GLY A 245 21.78 -3.80 -1.05
C GLY A 245 21.55 -3.25 0.36
N ILE A 246 21.86 -4.06 1.37
CA ILE A 246 21.63 -3.73 2.79
C ILE A 246 22.90 -3.14 3.39
N VAL A 247 22.85 -1.92 3.91
CA VAL A 247 24.01 -1.28 4.52
C VAL A 247 24.19 -1.77 5.95
N ALA A 248 25.38 -2.30 6.23
CA ALA A 248 25.78 -2.83 7.52
C ALA A 248 27.13 -2.22 7.96
N THR A 249 27.71 -2.75 9.03
CA THR A 249 29.10 -2.44 9.36
C THR A 249 30.06 -2.96 8.27
N GLY A 250 31.29 -2.44 8.23
CA GLY A 250 32.30 -2.85 7.24
C GLY A 250 32.66 -4.35 7.29
N ALA A 251 32.30 -5.06 8.37
CA ALA A 251 32.47 -6.51 8.50
C ALA A 251 31.37 -7.35 7.81
N GLY A 252 30.32 -6.70 7.29
CA GLY A 252 29.15 -7.35 6.71
C GLY A 252 28.15 -7.83 7.76
N TYR A 253 27.31 -8.78 7.38
CA TYR A 253 26.28 -9.36 8.26
C TYR A 253 26.13 -10.87 8.09
N TRP A 254 25.78 -11.55 9.18
CA TRP A 254 25.55 -12.99 9.17
C TRP A 254 24.30 -13.36 8.37
N THR A 255 24.41 -14.35 7.49
CA THR A 255 23.27 -14.87 6.71
C THR A 255 23.16 -16.39 6.79
N GLY A 256 24.28 -17.11 6.79
CA GLY A 256 24.29 -18.57 6.69
C GLY A 256 23.95 -19.08 5.29
N LEU A 257 23.78 -18.18 4.31
CA LEU A 257 23.35 -18.51 2.96
C LEU A 257 24.56 -18.80 2.06
N GLN A 258 24.40 -19.77 1.18
CA GLN A 258 25.22 -19.93 -0.02
C GLN A 258 24.70 -19.02 -1.13
N THR A 259 25.45 -18.90 -2.22
CA THR A 259 25.07 -18.09 -3.40
C THR A 259 23.82 -18.62 -4.13
N ASP A 260 23.40 -19.86 -3.86
CA ASP A 260 22.23 -20.52 -4.42
C ASP A 260 21.03 -20.56 -3.45
N TRP A 261 21.06 -19.75 -2.39
CA TRP A 261 20.05 -19.67 -1.33
C TRP A 261 19.91 -20.91 -0.44
N THR A 262 20.77 -21.92 -0.62
CA THR A 262 20.82 -23.06 0.31
C THR A 262 21.53 -22.66 1.61
N THR A 263 21.32 -23.44 2.67
CA THR A 263 22.02 -23.25 3.94
C THR A 263 23.47 -23.71 3.82
N GLY A 264 24.41 -22.80 4.11
CA GLY A 264 25.84 -23.05 4.19
C GLY A 264 26.33 -23.27 5.62
N ASN A 265 27.48 -22.68 5.94
CA ASN A 265 28.02 -22.72 7.29
C ASN A 265 27.25 -21.76 8.20
N VAL A 266 26.89 -22.22 9.38
CA VAL A 266 25.96 -21.50 10.28
C VAL A 266 26.42 -21.54 11.73
N CYS A 267 27.72 -21.59 12.04
CA CYS A 267 28.21 -21.53 13.43
C CYS A 267 27.49 -22.49 14.39
N GLN A 268 27.34 -23.76 13.98
CA GLN A 268 26.57 -24.79 14.69
C GLN A 268 25.10 -24.39 14.96
N GLY A 269 24.40 -23.86 13.95
CA GLY A 269 23.02 -23.38 14.09
C GLY A 269 22.92 -22.06 14.86
N TRP A 270 23.96 -21.24 14.74
CA TRP A 270 24.20 -19.96 15.41
C TRP A 270 24.31 -20.09 16.93
N ALA A 271 24.94 -21.17 17.39
CA ALA A 271 25.15 -21.48 18.79
C ALA A 271 26.60 -21.31 19.25
N SER A 272 27.52 -21.04 18.32
CA SER A 272 28.95 -21.00 18.61
C SER A 272 29.63 -19.70 18.21
N ASN A 273 30.59 -19.27 19.03
CA ASN A 273 31.51 -18.18 18.77
C ASN A 273 32.97 -18.67 18.71
N SER A 274 33.18 -19.94 18.36
CA SER A 274 34.51 -20.53 18.25
C SER A 274 35.27 -20.03 17.02
N GLY A 275 36.57 -19.76 17.16
CA GLY A 275 37.46 -19.46 16.03
C GLY A 275 37.84 -20.69 15.19
N LEU A 276 37.29 -21.87 15.51
CA LEU A 276 37.50 -23.12 14.76
C LEU A 276 36.32 -23.46 13.84
N GLU A 277 35.23 -22.71 13.97
CA GLU A 277 33.99 -22.94 13.24
C GLU A 277 33.69 -21.75 12.35
N GLN A 278 32.87 -22.00 11.33
CA GLN A 278 32.63 -21.03 10.28
C GLN A 278 31.15 -20.69 10.12
N GLY A 279 30.90 -19.50 9.63
CA GLY A 279 29.59 -18.97 9.26
C GLY A 279 29.65 -18.30 7.90
N ASN A 280 28.64 -18.49 7.07
CA ASN A 280 28.46 -17.71 5.85
C ASN A 280 27.88 -16.33 6.20
N PHE A 281 28.37 -15.30 5.52
CA PHE A 281 27.99 -13.91 5.73
C PHE A 281 27.89 -13.18 4.39
N ALA A 282 27.27 -12.01 4.39
CA ALA A 282 27.11 -11.14 3.23
C ALA A 282 27.86 -9.82 3.40
N SER A 283 28.22 -9.20 2.27
CA SER A 283 28.84 -7.89 2.18
C SER A 283 27.84 -6.77 2.45
N SER A 284 28.31 -5.68 3.07
CA SER A 284 27.51 -4.46 3.24
C SER A 284 27.31 -3.75 1.91
N GLY A 285 26.07 -3.36 1.61
CA GLY A 285 25.73 -2.52 0.45
C GLY A 285 26.07 -3.16 -0.90
N ASP A 286 26.06 -4.50 -0.98
CA ASP A 286 26.24 -5.21 -2.24
C ASP A 286 24.88 -5.57 -2.83
N PRO A 287 24.47 -4.99 -3.98
CA PRO A 287 23.17 -5.26 -4.59
C PRO A 287 23.15 -6.56 -5.43
N ASN A 288 24.25 -7.32 -5.44
CA ASN A 288 24.36 -8.57 -6.18
C ASN A 288 24.41 -9.77 -5.22
N VAL A 289 24.94 -10.90 -5.69
CA VAL A 289 25.04 -12.14 -4.90
C VAL A 289 25.81 -11.96 -3.58
N GLY A 290 26.74 -10.99 -3.52
CA GLY A 290 27.46 -10.66 -2.30
C GLY A 290 26.57 -10.14 -1.17
N GLY A 291 25.37 -9.61 -1.49
CA GLY A 291 24.33 -9.23 -0.54
C GLY A 291 23.62 -10.41 0.13
N ILE A 292 23.89 -11.65 -0.26
CA ILE A 292 23.45 -12.83 0.51
C ILE A 292 24.61 -13.71 0.95
N SER A 293 25.72 -13.71 0.19
CA SER A 293 26.88 -14.53 0.47
C SER A 293 28.15 -13.94 -0.15
N ALA A 294 29.15 -13.66 0.68
CA ALA A 294 30.48 -13.23 0.24
C ALA A 294 31.30 -14.38 -0.40
N GLY A 295 30.74 -15.58 -0.52
CA GLY A 295 31.36 -16.76 -1.14
C GLY A 295 32.32 -17.52 -0.24
N THR A 296 33.16 -16.84 0.55
CA THR A 296 34.03 -17.46 1.57
C THR A 296 33.47 -17.23 2.97
N PRO A 297 33.20 -18.28 3.76
CA PRO A 297 32.72 -18.11 5.13
C PRO A 297 33.81 -17.54 6.04
N ASP A 298 33.41 -16.95 7.16
CA ASP A 298 34.28 -16.34 8.16
C ASP A 298 34.20 -17.11 9.49
N PHE A 299 35.13 -16.88 10.41
CA PHE A 299 35.15 -17.54 11.71
C PHE A 299 34.04 -17.03 12.63
N CYS A 300 33.45 -17.93 13.41
CA CYS A 300 32.31 -17.61 14.26
C CYS A 300 32.65 -16.69 15.45
N ASN A 301 33.93 -16.50 15.78
CA ASN A 301 34.36 -15.52 16.78
C ASN A 301 34.42 -14.08 16.26
N VAL A 302 34.26 -13.85 14.94
CA VAL A 302 34.22 -12.51 14.34
C VAL A 302 32.85 -11.89 14.58
N ALA A 303 32.84 -10.59 14.91
CA ALA A 303 31.59 -9.85 15.07
C ALA A 303 31.11 -9.27 13.74
N LYS A 304 29.84 -9.50 13.39
CA LYS A 304 29.16 -8.93 12.22
C LYS A 304 27.77 -8.43 12.59
N SER A 305 27.18 -7.57 11.77
CA SER A 305 25.80 -7.14 11.97
C SER A 305 24.83 -8.33 11.80
N VAL A 306 23.62 -8.17 12.31
CA VAL A 306 22.47 -9.04 12.03
C VAL A 306 21.46 -8.24 11.24
N VAL A 307 20.88 -8.80 10.18
CA VAL A 307 19.84 -8.12 9.40
C VAL A 307 18.46 -8.49 9.94
N CYS A 308 17.60 -7.48 10.05
CA CYS A 308 16.27 -7.55 10.63
C CYS A 308 15.25 -7.15 9.59
N VAL A 309 14.22 -7.98 9.41
CA VAL A 309 13.26 -7.89 8.31
C VAL A 309 11.86 -7.82 8.86
N GLN A 310 11.10 -6.81 8.44
CA GLN A 310 9.70 -6.63 8.80
C GLN A 310 8.85 -7.77 8.23
N GLN A 311 7.90 -8.27 9.01
CA GLN A 311 7.06 -9.43 8.68
C GLN A 311 5.73 -9.10 8.00
#